data_AF-A0A3D0YMX9-F1
#
_entry.id   AF-A0A3D0YMX9-F1
#
_cell.length_a   1.000
_cell.length_b   1.000
_cell.length_c   1.000
_cell.angle_alpha   90.00
_cell.angle_beta   90.00
_cell.angle_gamma   90.00
#
_symmetry.space_group_name_H-M   'P 1'
#
loop_
_entity.id
_entity.type
_entity.pdbx_description
1 polymer ?
#
loop_
_entity_poly.entity_id
_entity_poly.type
_entity_poly.pdbx_seq_one_letter_code
_entity_poly.pdbx_strand_id
1 'polypeptide(L)'
;MIRFLVCIILCAGCFAGCDSPGNMFGSRPILTVSKNNLRLAGRVERVERKSGYVLIRRFGAWRYNVTDEVVESHGMDRTANLLPTEESLGGHVAADIRSGDVQVGDAVFIKKIKTVQNTKLSP
;
A
#
# COMPACT_ATOMS: atom_id res chain seq x y z
N MET A 1 43.33 -10.38 -14.24
CA MET A 1 43.93 -9.10 -13.82
C MET A 1 44.33 -8.35 -15.08
N ILE A 2 44.17 -7.02 -15.11
CA ILE A 2 44.17 -6.11 -16.30
C ILE A 2 42.73 -6.01 -16.85
N ARG A 3 42.00 -4.89 -16.85
CA ARG A 3 42.38 -3.49 -17.07
C ARG A 3 41.29 -2.56 -16.49
N PHE A 4 41.64 -1.78 -15.46
CA PHE A 4 41.01 -0.49 -15.18
C PHE A 4 41.52 0.48 -16.25
N LEU A 5 40.66 1.08 -17.08
CA LEU A 5 40.91 2.42 -17.64
C LEU A 5 39.72 2.92 -18.49
N VAL A 6 39.15 4.05 -18.03
CA VAL A 6 38.80 5.23 -18.85
C VAL A 6 37.71 5.08 -19.93
N CYS A 7 36.57 5.72 -19.66
CA CYS A 7 35.99 6.72 -20.54
C CYS A 7 35.07 7.66 -19.75
N ILE A 8 35.71 8.61 -19.05
CA ILE A 8 35.14 9.92 -18.76
C ILE A 8 35.34 10.73 -20.04
N ILE A 9 34.32 10.87 -20.88
CA ILE A 9 34.28 11.89 -21.93
C ILE A 9 32.85 12.43 -22.01
N LEU A 10 32.72 13.65 -21.45
CA LEU A 10 32.06 14.82 -22.01
C LEU A 10 30.79 14.59 -22.86
N CYS A 11 29.66 15.09 -22.35
CA CYS A 11 28.80 15.97 -23.13
C CYS A 11 28.21 17.04 -22.21
N ALA A 12 28.84 18.21 -22.26
CA ALA A 12 28.26 19.48 -21.85
C ALA A 12 27.10 19.82 -22.80
N GLY A 13 25.96 20.23 -22.25
CA GLY A 13 24.80 20.61 -23.04
C GLY A 13 23.77 21.40 -22.23
N CYS A 14 23.93 22.72 -22.27
CA CYS A 14 22.90 23.75 -22.16
C CYS A 14 22.09 23.87 -20.85
N PHE A 15 22.55 24.79 -20.01
CA PHE A 15 21.69 25.62 -19.19
C PHE A 15 20.72 26.41 -20.09
N ALA A 16 19.42 26.18 -19.91
CA ALA A 16 18.38 27.14 -20.29
C ALA A 16 17.34 27.14 -19.16
N GLY A 17 17.39 28.19 -18.33
CA GLY A 17 16.33 28.49 -17.39
C GLY A 17 15.17 29.20 -18.10
N CYS A 18 13.94 28.89 -17.69
CA CYS A 18 12.78 29.75 -17.85
C CYS A 18 11.90 29.62 -16.59
N ASP A 19 11.38 30.77 -16.19
CA ASP A 19 10.65 31.06 -14.95
C ASP A 19 9.32 30.29 -14.74
N SER A 20 8.96 30.21 -13.46
CA SER A 20 7.69 29.74 -12.83
C SER A 20 6.43 30.40 -13.44
N PRO A 21 5.15 29.95 -13.19
CA PRO A 21 4.64 29.27 -11.99
C PRO A 21 3.56 28.18 -12.25
N GLY A 22 3.21 27.35 -11.26
CA GLY A 22 1.98 26.55 -11.42
C GLY A 22 1.71 25.43 -10.41
N ASN A 23 0.82 25.74 -9.47
CA ASN A 23 -0.11 24.87 -8.77
C ASN A 23 0.43 23.68 -7.94
N MET A 24 0.46 23.92 -6.63
CA MET A 24 0.20 22.91 -5.60
C MET A 24 -1.19 22.29 -5.81
N PHE A 25 -1.29 21.15 -6.48
CA PHE A 25 -2.32 20.16 -6.18
C PHE A 25 -1.76 18.78 -6.53
N GLY A 26 -1.30 18.08 -5.49
CA GLY A 26 -0.82 16.70 -5.63
C GLY A 26 -1.93 15.84 -6.21
N SER A 27 -1.71 15.35 -7.43
CA SER A 27 -2.56 14.35 -8.06
C SER A 27 -2.59 13.11 -7.16
N ARG A 28 -3.75 12.82 -6.58
CA ARG A 28 -3.98 11.58 -5.85
C ARG A 28 -3.75 10.41 -6.82
N PRO A 29 -2.91 9.42 -6.49
CA PRO A 29 -2.66 8.29 -7.37
C PRO A 29 -3.97 7.54 -7.65
N ILE A 30 -4.28 7.32 -8.93
CA ILE A 30 -5.41 6.49 -9.34
C ILE A 30 -4.97 5.02 -9.23
N LEU A 31 -5.59 4.30 -8.29
CA LEU A 31 -5.26 2.91 -7.99
C LEU A 31 -6.01 1.96 -8.94
N THR A 32 -5.30 1.41 -9.93
CA THR A 32 -5.87 0.35 -10.79
C THR A 32 -5.69 -1.02 -10.13
N VAL A 33 -6.80 -1.61 -9.66
CA VAL A 33 -6.80 -2.92 -8.99
C VAL A 33 -6.77 -4.04 -10.03
N SER A 34 -5.64 -4.73 -10.15
CA SER A 34 -5.50 -5.94 -11.00
C SER A 34 -6.21 -7.13 -10.33
N LYS A 35 -6.99 -7.91 -11.09
CA LYS A 35 -7.90 -8.98 -10.62
C LYS A 35 -7.23 -10.12 -9.79
N ASN A 36 -5.90 -10.18 -9.71
CA ASN A 36 -5.14 -11.22 -9.00
C ASN A 36 -4.36 -10.67 -7.78
N ASN A 37 -4.67 -9.45 -7.32
CA ASN A 37 -3.91 -8.78 -6.27
C ASN A 37 -4.48 -8.96 -4.86
N LEU A 38 -5.53 -9.76 -4.67
CA LEU A 38 -6.26 -9.87 -3.40
C LEU A 38 -6.03 -11.23 -2.75
N ARG A 39 -5.42 -11.26 -1.56
CA ARG A 39 -5.14 -12.49 -0.80
C ARG A 39 -5.96 -12.51 0.49
N LEU A 40 -6.74 -13.57 0.70
CA LEU A 40 -7.42 -13.79 1.98
C LEU A 40 -6.37 -14.10 3.06
N ALA A 41 -6.27 -13.23 4.05
CA ALA A 41 -5.22 -13.26 5.08
C ALA A 41 -5.76 -13.65 6.47
N GLY A 42 -7.07 -13.55 6.69
CA GLY A 42 -7.67 -13.87 7.97
C GLY A 42 -9.15 -13.53 8.08
N ARG A 43 -9.63 -13.51 9.32
CA ARG A 43 -10.95 -12.99 9.69
C ARG A 43 -10.86 -12.14 10.96
N VAL A 44 -11.71 -11.13 11.06
CA VAL A 44 -11.85 -10.36 12.28
C VAL A 44 -12.43 -11.24 13.38
N GLU A 45 -11.69 -11.39 14.48
CA GLU A 45 -12.11 -12.17 15.64
C GLU A 45 -12.70 -11.28 16.74
N ARG A 46 -12.14 -10.08 16.92
CA ARG A 46 -12.61 -9.11 17.92
C ARG A 46 -12.47 -7.69 17.39
N VAL A 47 -13.40 -6.82 17.78
CA VAL A 47 -13.39 -5.39 17.49
C VAL A 47 -13.42 -4.62 18.81
N GLU A 48 -12.40 -3.79 19.06
CA GLU A 48 -12.35 -2.90 20.21
C GLU A 48 -12.67 -1.46 19.76
N ARG A 49 -13.96 -1.11 19.80
CA ARG A 49 -14.45 0.15 19.23
C ARG A 49 -13.94 1.39 19.97
N LYS A 50 -13.73 1.31 21.29
CA LYS A 50 -13.29 2.46 22.08
C LYS A 50 -11.85 2.86 21.75
N SER A 51 -10.99 1.86 21.53
CA SER A 51 -9.57 2.07 21.22
C SER A 51 -9.27 2.07 19.73
N GLY A 52 -10.25 1.73 18.88
CA GLY A 52 -10.12 1.82 17.43
C GLY A 52 -9.25 0.74 16.79
N TYR A 53 -9.16 -0.45 17.39
CA TYR A 53 -8.39 -1.57 16.84
C TYR A 53 -9.23 -2.85 16.72
N VAL A 54 -8.72 -3.79 15.92
CA VAL A 54 -9.27 -5.13 15.73
C VAL A 54 -8.22 -6.19 15.96
N LEU A 55 -8.65 -7.35 16.42
CA LEU A 55 -7.83 -8.57 16.40
C LEU A 55 -8.28 -9.43 15.23
N ILE A 56 -7.32 -9.77 14.39
CA ILE A 56 -7.49 -10.59 13.19
C ILE A 56 -6.92 -11.96 13.48
N ARG A 57 -7.72 -13.01 13.35
CA ARG A 57 -7.21 -14.38 13.30
C ARG A 57 -6.58 -14.60 11.93
N ARG A 58 -5.26 -14.81 11.88
CA ARG A 58 -4.56 -14.99 10.60
C ARG A 58 -4.73 -16.40 10.05
N PHE A 59 -4.82 -16.50 8.73
CA PHE A 59 -4.77 -17.76 8.01
C PHE A 59 -3.34 -17.97 7.50
N GLY A 60 -2.56 -18.73 8.28
CA GLY A 60 -1.16 -19.01 7.96
C GLY A 60 -0.21 -17.84 8.20
N ALA A 61 0.85 -17.75 7.41
CA ALA A 61 1.90 -16.75 7.59
C ALA A 61 1.40 -15.33 7.29
N TRP A 62 1.58 -14.41 8.24
CA TRP A 62 1.32 -13.00 8.02
C TRP A 62 2.55 -12.34 7.40
N ARG A 63 2.40 -11.89 6.15
CA ARG A 63 3.43 -11.15 5.42
C ARG A 63 2.74 -9.92 4.85
N TYR A 64 3.15 -8.74 5.24
CA TYR A 64 2.53 -7.49 4.82
C TYR A 64 3.63 -6.47 4.53
N ASN A 65 3.57 -5.83 3.38
CA ASN A 65 4.47 -4.74 3.00
C ASN A 65 3.69 -3.43 2.95
N VAL A 66 3.98 -2.54 3.90
CA VAL A 66 3.36 -1.20 4.01
C VAL A 66 3.51 -0.33 2.76
N THR A 67 4.48 -0.64 1.88
CA THR A 67 4.82 0.21 0.72
C THR A 67 3.91 -0.04 -0.47
N ASP A 68 3.50 -1.29 -0.70
CA ASP A 68 2.76 -1.70 -1.89
C ASP A 68 1.57 -2.62 -1.60
N GLU A 69 1.19 -2.78 -0.33
CA GLU A 69 0.03 -3.55 0.08
C GLU A 69 -0.89 -2.74 1.01
N VAL A 70 -2.19 -3.03 0.94
CA VAL A 70 -3.23 -2.52 1.85
C VAL A 70 -3.91 -3.69 2.51
N VAL A 71 -4.34 -3.52 3.76
CA VAL A 71 -5.17 -4.49 4.45
C VAL A 71 -6.59 -3.95 4.53
N GLU A 72 -7.55 -4.70 3.98
CA GLU A 72 -8.96 -4.33 3.96
C GLU A 72 -9.78 -5.44 4.64
N SER A 73 -10.74 -5.07 5.50
CA SER A 73 -11.81 -6.00 5.92
C SER A 73 -13.03 -5.84 5.04
N HIS A 74 -13.66 -6.95 4.68
CA HIS A 74 -14.80 -7.05 3.80
C HIS A 74 -15.94 -7.78 4.54
N GLY A 75 -17.01 -7.06 4.83
CA GLY A 75 -18.30 -7.61 5.26
C GLY A 75 -19.27 -7.68 4.09
N MET A 76 -20.55 -8.00 4.35
CA MET A 76 -21.54 -8.21 3.27
C MET A 76 -21.69 -7.00 2.35
N ASP A 77 -21.80 -5.80 2.92
CA ASP A 77 -21.97 -4.53 2.19
C ASP A 77 -21.05 -3.43 2.74
N ARG A 78 -19.90 -3.81 3.31
CA ARG A 78 -18.98 -2.89 3.97
C ARG A 78 -17.53 -3.24 3.68
N THR A 79 -16.71 -2.21 3.55
CA THR A 79 -15.25 -2.33 3.47
C THR A 79 -14.63 -1.33 4.44
N ALA A 80 -13.59 -1.76 5.13
CA ALA A 80 -12.83 -0.91 6.03
C ALA A 80 -11.33 -1.09 5.80
N ASN A 81 -10.60 0.01 5.93
CA ASN A 81 -9.15 0.03 5.78
C ASN A 81 -8.50 -0.22 7.15
N LEU A 82 -7.55 -1.15 7.19
CA LEU A 82 -6.87 -1.57 8.41
C LEU A 82 -5.36 -1.29 8.28
N LEU A 83 -4.75 -0.85 9.37
CA LEU A 83 -3.31 -0.73 9.49
C LEU A 83 -2.81 -1.78 10.49
N PRO A 84 -2.21 -2.89 10.02
CA PRO A 84 -1.63 -3.88 10.92
C PRO A 84 -0.56 -3.26 11.80
N THR A 85 -0.57 -3.64 13.07
CA THR A 85 0.54 -3.40 13.98
C THR A 85 1.66 -4.41 13.70
N GLU A 86 2.88 -4.08 14.11
CA GLU A 86 4.02 -5.01 14.03
C GLU A 86 4.09 -5.98 15.22
N GLU A 87 3.04 -6.02 16.05
CA GLU A 87 3.00 -6.85 17.25
C GLU A 87 2.76 -8.33 16.94
N SER A 88 3.58 -9.20 17.51
CA SER A 88 3.43 -10.66 17.38
C SER A 88 2.48 -11.19 18.46
N LEU A 89 1.26 -11.55 18.05
CA LEU A 89 0.21 -12.06 18.93
C LEU A 89 -0.11 -13.54 18.63
N GLY A 90 0.90 -14.33 18.28
CA GLY A 90 0.76 -15.75 18.00
C GLY A 90 -0.11 -16.03 16.77
N GLY A 91 -1.34 -16.52 16.99
CA GLY A 91 -2.34 -16.79 15.94
C GLY A 91 -3.10 -15.55 15.47
N HIS A 92 -2.77 -14.39 16.02
CA HIS A 92 -3.49 -13.15 15.83
C HIS A 92 -2.58 -12.03 15.31
N VAL A 93 -3.22 -11.04 14.72
CA VAL A 93 -2.62 -9.77 14.32
C VAL A 93 -3.52 -8.66 14.81
N ALA A 94 -2.96 -7.70 15.55
CA ALA A 94 -3.68 -6.48 15.88
C ALA A 94 -3.57 -5.51 14.70
N ALA A 95 -4.66 -4.82 14.39
CA ALA A 95 -4.67 -3.78 13.36
C ALA A 95 -5.56 -2.62 13.79
N ASP A 96 -5.12 -1.41 13.51
CA ASP A 96 -5.91 -0.21 13.76
C ASP A 96 -6.91 0.01 12.63
N ILE A 97 -8.11 0.48 12.99
CA ILE A 97 -9.15 0.85 12.04
C ILE A 97 -8.84 2.25 11.51
N ARG A 98 -8.48 2.34 10.23
CA ARG A 98 -8.13 3.61 9.56
C ARG A 98 -9.35 4.30 8.96
N SER A 99 -10.30 3.52 8.47
CA SER A 99 -11.58 4.02 7.96
C SER A 99 -12.59 2.88 7.81
N GLY A 100 -13.88 3.24 7.72
CA GLY A 100 -14.99 2.30 7.54
C GLY A 100 -15.49 1.67 8.85
N ASP A 101 -16.52 0.82 8.75
CA ASP A 101 -17.01 0.00 9.87
C ASP A 101 -16.48 -1.43 9.73
N VAL A 102 -16.07 -2.00 10.86
CA VAL A 102 -15.54 -3.36 10.95
C VAL A 102 -16.39 -4.15 11.93
N GLN A 103 -16.72 -5.39 11.58
CA GLN A 103 -17.46 -6.30 12.45
C GLN A 103 -16.76 -7.65 12.58
N VAL A 104 -17.05 -8.34 13.68
CA VAL A 104 -16.57 -9.71 13.91
C VAL A 104 -17.07 -10.61 12.78
N GLY A 105 -16.17 -11.43 12.24
CA GLY A 105 -16.45 -12.35 11.13
C GLY A 105 -16.08 -11.80 9.75
N ASP A 106 -15.85 -10.48 9.61
CA ASP A 106 -15.44 -9.88 8.34
C ASP A 106 -14.16 -10.56 7.81
N ALA A 107 -14.15 -10.83 6.50
CA ALA A 107 -12.99 -11.41 5.85
C ALA A 107 -11.90 -10.35 5.70
N VAL A 108 -10.65 -10.69 6.00
CA VAL A 108 -9.52 -9.75 5.90
C VAL A 108 -8.66 -10.12 4.70
N PHE A 109 -8.44 -9.15 3.83
CA PHE A 109 -7.65 -9.29 2.63
C PHE A 109 -6.42 -8.41 2.66
N ILE A 110 -5.31 -8.94 2.16
CA ILE A 110 -4.11 -8.16 1.82
C ILE A 110 -4.12 -7.95 0.31
N LYS A 111 -4.05 -6.70 -0.11
CA LYS A 111 -4.23 -6.26 -1.48
C LYS A 111 -2.99 -5.57 -2.00
N LYS A 112 -2.39 -6.08 -3.06
CA LYS A 112 -1.26 -5.39 -3.72
C LYS A 112 -1.75 -4.21 -4.54
N ILE A 113 -1.19 -3.04 -4.29
CA ILE A 113 -1.46 -1.81 -5.03
C ILE A 113 -0.47 -1.72 -6.18
N LYS A 114 -0.96 -1.48 -7.40
CA LYS A 114 -0.10 -1.09 -8.53
C LYS A 114 -0.08 0.42 -8.61
N THR A 115 1.08 1.03 -8.42
CA THR A 115 1.30 2.43 -8.79
C THR A 115 1.31 2.49 -10.31
N VAL A 116 0.22 2.98 -10.91
CA VAL A 116 0.23 3.30 -12.34
C VAL A 116 1.04 4.58 -12.48
N GLN A 117 2.29 4.43 -12.92
CA GLN A 117 3.07 5.55 -13.47
C GLN A 117 2.29 6.03 -14.69
N ASN A 118 1.70 7.21 -14.61
CA ASN A 118 1.00 7.81 -15.73
C ASN A 118 2.08 8.26 -16.72
N THR A 119 2.54 7.36 -17.59
CA THR A 119 3.40 7.70 -18.71
C THR A 119 2.56 8.56 -19.62
N LYS A 120 2.62 9.87 -19.40
CA LYS A 120 1.94 10.89 -20.18
C LYS A 120 2.18 10.58 -21.66
N LEU A 121 1.10 10.42 -22.44
CA LEU A 121 1.17 10.58 -23.88
C LEU A 121 1.84 11.93 -24.14
N SER A 122 3.04 11.88 -24.69
CA SER A 122 3.57 13.02 -25.44
C SER A 122 2.69 13.19 -26.68
N PRO A 123 2.34 14.42 -27.07
CA PRO A 123 1.52 14.67 -28.26
C PRO A 123 2.15 14.12 -29.54
#